data_AF-A0A7S0RQV2-F1
#
_entry.id   AF-A0A7S0RQV2-F1
#
_cell.length_a   1.000
_cell.length_b   1.000
_cell.length_c   1.000
_cell.angle_alpha   90.00
_cell.angle_beta   90.00
_cell.angle_gamma   90.00
#
_symmetry.space_group_name_H-M   'P 1'
#
loop_
_entity.id
_entity.type
_entity.pdbx_description
1 polymer ?
#
loop_
_entity_poly.entity_id
_entity_poly.type
_entity_poly.pdbx_seq_one_letter_code
_entity_poly.pdbx_strand_id
1 'polypeptide(L)'
;DAIRFDRILCDVPCSGDGTMRKAPDIWRRWAVGGGNGLHILQLRIALQGCRLLEVGGLMVYSTCTYNPIEDEAVVAEVLSTCKGAVELVDVADHLPALKRLPGKHTWRVRDKFRWFDSWEEAQHSGFKLDPSMFPSDEKAKLPLERCMRFLPHHQDTGGFFVCVLRKVGELPQFDLPQPYRPSMTTGVRGAGCARTIDDPLASAKAAAEAAVAAAEAAVAAGATGDAGAAARASQTAQVAAGDAVAALEAHKKAQRKAAGQATAEDGDEEG
;
A
#
# COMPACT_ATOMS: atom_id res chain seq x y z
N ASP A 1 24.70 17.37 3.44
CA ASP A 1 23.72 17.02 4.49
C ASP A 1 22.47 16.42 3.88
N ALA A 2 21.96 15.33 4.47
CA ALA A 2 20.70 14.73 4.03
C ALA A 2 19.54 15.59 4.54
N ILE A 3 18.58 15.90 3.66
CA ILE A 3 17.37 16.66 4.05
C ILE A 3 16.53 15.77 4.98
N ARG A 4 16.16 16.31 6.13
CA ARG A 4 15.25 15.68 7.09
C ARG A 4 14.07 16.63 7.38
N PHE A 5 12.97 16.08 7.89
CA PHE A 5 11.71 16.81 8.09
C PHE A 5 11.21 16.70 9.54
N ASP A 6 10.59 17.77 10.04
CA ASP A 6 9.93 17.78 11.35
C ASP A 6 8.61 17.01 11.35
N ARG A 7 7.88 17.05 10.24
CA ARG A 7 6.52 16.50 10.12
C ARG A 7 6.36 15.82 8.76
N ILE A 8 5.82 14.60 8.77
CA ILE A 8 5.54 13.83 7.55
C ILE A 8 4.11 13.30 7.62
N LEU A 9 3.39 13.38 6.49
CA LEU A 9 2.10 12.71 6.30
C LEU A 9 2.29 11.59 5.26
N CYS A 10 2.09 10.36 5.70
CA CYS A 10 2.08 9.16 4.87
C CYS A 10 0.64 8.71 4.62
N ASP A 11 -0.02 9.38 3.67
CA ASP A 11 -1.28 8.89 3.11
C ASP A 11 -0.99 7.88 2.01
N VAL A 12 -0.99 6.59 2.37
CA VAL A 12 -0.44 5.53 1.53
C VAL A 12 -1.49 4.92 0.60
N PRO A 13 -1.11 4.43 -0.60
CA PRO A 13 -2.04 3.71 -1.47
C PRO A 13 -2.63 2.50 -0.73
N CYS A 14 -3.95 2.44 -0.66
CA CYS A 14 -4.77 1.46 0.06
C CYS A 14 -5.73 0.71 -0.87
N SER A 15 -6.27 -0.42 -0.42
CA SER A 15 -7.33 -1.15 -1.14
C SER A 15 -8.65 -0.37 -1.23
N GLY A 16 -8.85 0.62 -0.37
CA GLY A 16 -9.93 1.60 -0.47
C GLY A 16 -11.30 1.11 -0.04
N ASP A 17 -11.41 -0.04 0.62
CA ASP A 17 -12.68 -0.60 1.11
C ASP A 17 -13.40 0.32 2.11
N GLY A 18 -12.68 1.24 2.78
CA GLY A 18 -13.27 2.30 3.60
C GLY A 18 -14.04 3.37 2.82
N THR A 19 -13.83 3.46 1.51
CA THR A 19 -14.44 4.49 0.65
C THR A 19 -15.57 3.98 -0.23
N MET A 20 -15.95 2.69 -0.11
CA MET A 20 -16.95 2.06 -1.00
C MET A 20 -18.29 2.80 -1.09
N ARG A 21 -18.74 3.50 -0.04
CA ARG A 21 -19.95 4.31 -0.06
C ARG A 21 -19.87 5.49 -1.06
N LYS A 22 -18.69 6.07 -1.21
CA LYS A 22 -18.40 7.21 -2.10
C LYS A 22 -17.90 6.77 -3.47
N ALA A 23 -17.26 5.59 -3.55
CA ALA A 23 -16.72 4.99 -4.77
C ALA A 23 -17.22 3.52 -4.90
N PRO A 24 -18.48 3.31 -5.37
CA PRO A 24 -19.10 1.99 -5.44
C PRO A 24 -18.41 0.99 -6.39
N ASP A 25 -17.61 1.49 -7.32
CA ASP A 25 -16.81 0.70 -8.25
C ASP A 25 -15.73 -0.15 -7.53
N ILE A 26 -15.28 0.28 -6.35
CA ILE A 26 -14.34 -0.46 -5.50
C ILE A 26 -14.94 -1.83 -5.14
N TRP A 27 -16.24 -1.91 -4.84
CA TRP A 27 -16.90 -3.18 -4.50
C TRP A 27 -16.68 -4.26 -5.56
N ARG A 28 -16.65 -3.88 -6.84
CA ARG A 28 -16.48 -4.82 -7.97
C ARG A 28 -15.03 -5.23 -8.21
N ARG A 29 -14.07 -4.41 -7.75
CA ARG A 29 -12.64 -4.59 -8.02
C ARG A 29 -11.88 -5.07 -6.79
N TRP A 30 -12.47 -4.93 -5.60
CA TRP A 30 -11.85 -5.33 -4.36
C TRP A 30 -11.60 -6.84 -4.33
N ALA A 31 -10.38 -7.20 -3.99
CA ALA A 31 -9.95 -8.58 -3.85
C ALA A 31 -8.86 -8.64 -2.77
N VAL A 32 -8.84 -9.75 -2.03
CA VAL A 32 -7.88 -10.01 -0.95
C VAL A 32 -6.43 -9.82 -1.42
N GLY A 33 -6.10 -10.35 -2.60
CA GLY A 33 -4.77 -10.20 -3.19
C GLY A 33 -4.36 -8.76 -3.49
N GLY A 34 -5.33 -7.85 -3.69
CA GLY A 34 -5.07 -6.42 -3.86
C GLY A 34 -4.53 -5.79 -2.58
N GLY A 35 -5.21 -6.01 -1.45
CA GLY A 35 -4.75 -5.53 -0.14
C GLY A 35 -3.42 -6.16 0.29
N ASN A 36 -3.29 -7.49 0.16
CA ASN A 36 -2.04 -8.18 0.50
C ASN A 36 -0.87 -7.70 -0.36
N GLY A 37 -1.10 -7.39 -1.63
CA GLY A 37 -0.07 -6.88 -2.54
C GLY A 37 0.43 -5.48 -2.20
N LEU A 38 -0.36 -4.69 -1.46
CA LEU A 38 0.00 -3.32 -1.06
C LEU A 38 0.82 -3.27 0.23
N HIS A 39 0.73 -4.29 1.09
CA HIS A 39 1.38 -4.32 2.40
C HIS A 39 2.87 -3.95 2.36
N ILE A 40 3.64 -4.59 1.47
CA ILE A 40 5.08 -4.34 1.33
C ILE A 40 5.39 -2.92 0.84
N LEU A 41 4.55 -2.38 -0.06
CA LEU A 41 4.68 -1.02 -0.53
C LEU A 41 4.40 -0.01 0.59
N GLN A 42 3.32 -0.23 1.35
CA GLN A 42 2.92 0.62 2.49
C GLN A 42 4.01 0.61 3.57
N LEU A 43 4.52 -0.57 3.92
CA LEU A 43 5.63 -0.73 4.87
C LEU A 43 6.89 -0.01 4.39
N ARG A 44 7.24 -0.14 3.11
CA ARG A 44 8.38 0.58 2.53
C ARG A 44 8.22 2.09 2.63
N ILE A 45 7.04 2.62 2.31
CA ILE A 45 6.75 4.06 2.40
C ILE A 45 6.87 4.53 3.86
N ALA A 46 6.25 3.81 4.80
CA ALA A 46 6.28 4.17 6.21
C ALA A 46 7.71 4.14 6.79
N LEU A 47 8.49 3.11 6.50
CA LEU A 47 9.90 3.00 6.94
C LEU A 47 10.78 4.09 6.32
N GLN A 48 10.55 4.44 5.06
CA GLN A 48 11.26 5.55 4.42
C GLN A 48 10.85 6.90 5.04
N GLY A 49 9.58 7.08 5.38
CA GLY A 49 9.10 8.23 6.15
C GLY A 49 9.84 8.37 7.48
N CYS A 50 9.98 7.28 8.25
CA CYS A 50 10.76 7.27 9.48
C CYS A 50 12.23 7.70 9.27
N ARG A 51 12.87 7.29 8.17
CA ARG A 51 14.25 7.67 7.84
C ARG A 51 14.42 9.16 7.57
N LEU A 52 13.46 9.75 6.87
CA LEU A 52 13.43 11.16 6.52
C LEU A 52 13.02 12.06 7.69
N LEU A 53 12.44 11.47 8.75
CA LEU A 53 12.01 12.22 9.92
C LEU A 53 13.19 12.60 10.81
N GLU A 54 13.20 13.83 11.33
CA GLU A 54 14.12 14.23 12.38
C GLU A 54 13.81 13.52 13.70
N VAL A 55 14.83 13.39 14.56
CA VAL A 55 14.60 12.94 15.95
C VAL A 55 13.75 14.00 16.67
N GLY A 56 12.63 13.59 17.24
CA GLY A 56 11.57 14.44 17.78
C GLY A 56 10.46 14.77 16.78
N GLY A 57 10.63 14.44 15.50
CA GLY A 57 9.62 14.65 14.47
C GLY A 57 8.41 13.73 14.61
N LEU A 58 7.31 14.10 13.95
CA LEU A 58 6.06 13.32 13.92
C LEU A 58 5.73 12.87 12.50
N MET A 59 5.29 11.63 12.37
CA MET A 59 4.77 11.06 11.14
C MET A 59 3.33 10.60 11.38
N VAL A 60 2.42 10.99 10.51
CA VAL A 60 1.06 10.44 10.48
C VAL A 60 1.02 9.38 9.40
N TYR A 61 0.62 8.16 9.74
CA TYR A 61 0.32 7.11 8.77
C TYR A 61 -1.20 7.00 8.66
N SER A 62 -1.72 7.09 7.44
CA SER A 62 -3.15 6.98 7.17
C SER A 62 -3.47 6.09 5.99
N THR A 63 -4.60 5.40 6.12
CA THR A 63 -5.18 4.58 5.07
C THR A 63 -6.68 4.78 5.03
N CYS A 64 -7.24 4.45 3.88
CA CYS A 64 -8.66 4.47 3.56
C CYS A 64 -9.28 3.07 3.56
N THR A 65 -8.69 2.15 4.33
CA THR A 65 -9.00 0.70 4.35
C THR A 65 -9.52 0.25 5.72
N TYR A 66 -10.23 -0.87 5.76
CA TYR A 66 -10.53 -1.57 7.01
C TYR A 66 -9.57 -2.71 7.31
N ASN A 67 -8.77 -3.12 6.31
CA ASN A 67 -7.98 -4.33 6.34
C ASN A 67 -6.81 -4.22 7.35
N PRO A 68 -6.76 -5.06 8.40
CA PRO A 68 -5.68 -5.04 9.38
C PRO A 68 -4.28 -5.27 8.79
N ILE A 69 -4.19 -5.95 7.65
CA ILE A 69 -2.94 -6.18 6.93
C ILE A 69 -2.36 -4.86 6.42
N GLU A 70 -3.20 -3.91 6.03
CA GLU A 70 -2.76 -2.59 5.55
C GLU A 70 -2.61 -1.58 6.70
N ASP A 71 -3.15 -1.91 7.88
CA ASP A 71 -3.26 -1.03 9.03
C ASP A 71 -2.28 -1.46 10.14
N GLU A 72 -2.75 -2.22 11.14
CA GLU A 72 -1.94 -2.56 12.32
C GLU A 72 -0.76 -3.47 11.99
N ALA A 73 -0.83 -4.31 10.96
CA ALA A 73 0.31 -5.13 10.57
C ALA A 73 1.48 -4.26 10.08
N VAL A 74 1.20 -3.22 9.29
CA VAL A 74 2.21 -2.26 8.84
C VAL A 74 2.80 -1.50 10.04
N VAL A 75 1.94 -0.98 10.91
CA VAL A 75 2.37 -0.22 12.09
C VAL A 75 3.21 -1.09 13.03
N ALA A 76 2.77 -2.32 13.29
CA ALA A 76 3.49 -3.26 14.14
C ALA A 76 4.87 -3.59 13.57
N GLU A 77 4.96 -3.84 12.25
CA GLU A 77 6.23 -4.11 11.59
C GLU A 77 7.17 -2.90 11.59
N VAL A 78 6.65 -1.67 11.40
CA VAL A 78 7.44 -0.43 11.51
C VAL A 78 8.06 -0.33 12.90
N LEU A 79 7.28 -0.50 13.96
CA LEU A 79 7.76 -0.41 15.34
C LEU A 79 8.80 -1.49 15.66
N SER A 80 8.56 -2.74 15.23
CA SER A 80 9.51 -3.84 15.37
C SER A 80 10.83 -3.56 14.63
N THR A 81 10.75 -3.07 13.39
CA THR A 81 11.92 -2.73 12.56
C THR A 81 12.74 -1.59 13.17
N CYS A 82 12.08 -0.58 13.73
CA CYS A 82 12.73 0.59 14.32
C CYS A 82 13.33 0.32 15.73
N LYS A 83 13.10 -0.86 16.33
CA LYS A 83 13.71 -1.29 17.61
C LYS A 83 13.64 -0.23 18.73
N GLY A 84 12.49 0.44 18.86
CA GLY A 84 12.26 1.47 19.89
C GLY A 84 12.71 2.89 19.53
N ALA A 85 13.33 3.10 18.37
CA ALA A 85 13.64 4.45 17.87
C ALA A 85 12.40 5.22 17.38
N VAL A 86 11.26 4.53 17.21
CA VAL A 86 9.96 5.09 16.85
C VAL A 86 8.91 4.56 17.83
N GLU A 87 8.02 5.45 18.29
CA GLU A 87 6.92 5.12 19.21
C GLU A 87 5.57 5.57 18.65
N LEU A 88 4.50 4.90 19.08
CA LEU A 88 3.12 5.35 18.85
C LEU A 88 2.77 6.44 19.86
N VAL A 89 2.33 7.59 19.36
CA VAL A 89 1.85 8.71 20.17
C VAL A 89 0.37 8.51 20.45
N ASP A 90 -0.01 8.56 21.72
CA ASP A 90 -1.43 8.62 22.08
C ASP A 90 -1.96 10.02 21.80
N VAL A 91 -2.94 10.10 20.90
CA VAL A 91 -3.62 11.34 20.53
C VAL A 91 -5.10 11.29 20.94
N ALA A 92 -5.43 10.50 21.97
CA ALA A 92 -6.79 10.33 22.44
C ALA A 92 -7.54 11.61 22.78
N ASP A 93 -6.82 12.56 23.36
CA ASP A 93 -7.38 13.84 23.78
C ASP A 93 -7.55 14.82 22.61
N HIS A 94 -7.06 14.46 21.42
CA HIS A 94 -7.19 15.26 20.22
C HIS A 94 -8.46 14.85 19.48
N LEU A 95 -9.32 15.83 19.17
CA LEU A 95 -10.61 15.62 18.52
C LEU A 95 -11.56 14.71 19.33
N PRO A 96 -11.89 15.03 20.60
CA PRO A 96 -12.75 14.19 21.45
C PRO A 96 -14.16 13.99 20.89
N ALA A 97 -14.62 14.88 19.99
CA ALA A 97 -15.88 14.76 19.30
C ALA A 97 -15.87 13.66 18.20
N LEU A 98 -14.70 13.21 17.75
CA LEU A 98 -14.56 12.20 16.70
C LEU A 98 -14.49 10.80 17.34
N LYS A 99 -15.58 10.04 17.22
CA LYS A 99 -15.70 8.65 17.66
C LYS A 99 -14.73 7.78 16.87
N ARG A 100 -13.93 7.05 17.61
CA ARG A 100 -12.90 6.15 17.10
C ARG A 100 -12.94 4.84 17.86
N LEU A 101 -12.52 3.77 17.19
CA LEU A 101 -12.18 2.52 17.84
C LEU A 101 -10.66 2.40 17.97
N PRO A 102 -10.19 1.70 19.02
CA PRO A 102 -8.78 1.36 19.12
C PRO A 102 -8.35 0.43 17.98
N GLY A 103 -7.05 0.43 17.69
CA GLY A 103 -6.43 -0.57 16.81
C GLY A 103 -6.58 -1.98 17.36
N LYS A 104 -6.39 -2.96 16.48
CA LYS A 104 -6.48 -4.38 16.78
C LYS A 104 -5.11 -4.93 17.17
N HIS A 105 -5.06 -5.78 18.20
CA HIS A 105 -3.85 -6.53 18.56
C HIS A 105 -3.75 -7.88 17.84
N THR A 106 -4.86 -8.39 17.33
CA THR A 106 -4.93 -9.69 16.67
C THR A 106 -5.82 -9.61 15.43
N TRP A 107 -5.43 -10.35 14.40
CA TRP A 107 -6.16 -10.49 13.14
C TRP A 107 -5.74 -11.78 12.45
N ARG A 108 -6.49 -12.17 11.42
CA ARG A 108 -6.19 -13.31 10.57
C ARG A 108 -5.83 -12.83 9.17
N VAL A 109 -4.95 -13.56 8.50
CA VAL A 109 -4.53 -13.26 7.13
C VAL A 109 -5.21 -14.24 6.20
N ARG A 110 -5.70 -13.76 5.05
CA ARG A 110 -6.33 -14.63 4.04
C ARG A 110 -5.51 -14.61 2.76
N ASP A 111 -5.38 -15.76 2.12
CA ASP A 111 -5.01 -15.81 0.70
C ASP A 111 -6.27 -15.76 -0.20
N LYS A 112 -6.17 -16.26 -1.44
CA LYS A 112 -7.32 -16.33 -2.35
C LYS A 112 -8.41 -17.30 -1.87
N PHE A 113 -8.07 -18.30 -1.08
CA PHE A 113 -8.92 -19.46 -0.75
C PHE A 113 -9.17 -19.65 0.74
N ARG A 114 -8.15 -19.49 1.60
CA ARG A 114 -8.15 -19.88 3.02
C ARG A 114 -7.68 -18.75 3.93
N TRP A 115 -8.12 -18.82 5.18
CA TRP A 115 -7.65 -17.98 6.29
C TRP A 115 -6.54 -18.71 7.05
N PHE A 116 -5.61 -17.94 7.59
CA PHE A 116 -4.47 -18.39 8.38
C PHE A 116 -4.40 -17.58 9.67
N ASP A 117 -4.12 -18.28 10.77
CA ASP A 117 -3.93 -17.66 12.08
C ASP A 117 -2.45 -17.30 12.33
N SER A 118 -1.51 -17.98 11.66
CA SER A 118 -0.08 -17.72 11.80
C SER A 118 0.69 -17.83 10.47
N TRP A 119 1.92 -17.31 10.47
CA TRP A 119 2.81 -17.40 9.31
C TRP A 119 3.22 -18.84 9.00
N GLU A 120 3.41 -19.68 10.02
CA GLU A 120 3.85 -21.06 9.89
C GLU A 120 2.87 -21.91 9.08
N GLU A 121 1.57 -21.62 9.20
CA GLU A 121 0.52 -22.24 8.38
C GLU A 121 0.50 -21.68 6.95
N ALA A 122 0.71 -20.36 6.82
CA ALA A 122 0.58 -19.62 5.58
C ALA A 122 1.77 -19.76 4.63
N GLN A 123 2.97 -20.06 5.14
CA GLN A 123 4.21 -20.13 4.35
C GLN A 123 4.16 -21.15 3.20
N HIS A 124 3.28 -22.17 3.32
CA HIS A 124 3.07 -23.20 2.30
C HIS A 124 1.82 -22.97 1.43
N SER A 125 1.20 -21.80 1.52
CA SER A 125 -0.04 -21.49 0.77
C SER A 125 0.16 -21.43 -0.75
N GLY A 126 1.39 -21.21 -1.22
CA GLY A 126 1.69 -20.93 -2.63
C GLY A 126 1.26 -19.53 -3.10
N PHE A 127 0.70 -18.71 -2.19
CA PHE A 127 0.37 -17.32 -2.43
C PHE A 127 1.44 -16.39 -1.84
N LYS A 128 1.50 -15.17 -2.38
CA LYS A 128 2.42 -14.13 -1.89
C LYS A 128 1.86 -13.51 -0.61
N LEU A 129 2.15 -14.17 0.51
CA LEU A 129 1.99 -13.64 1.85
C LEU A 129 3.37 -13.37 2.43
N ASP A 130 3.47 -12.45 3.38
CA ASP A 130 4.71 -12.08 4.04
C ASP A 130 4.59 -12.25 5.56
N PRO A 131 5.65 -12.70 6.27
CA PRO A 131 5.62 -12.81 7.73
C PRO A 131 5.20 -11.52 8.44
N SER A 132 5.55 -10.36 7.88
CA SER A 132 5.19 -9.05 8.45
C SER A 132 3.69 -8.80 8.53
N MET A 133 2.89 -9.48 7.69
CA MET A 133 1.43 -9.39 7.69
C MET A 133 0.77 -10.01 8.92
N PHE A 134 1.49 -10.86 9.67
CA PHE A 134 0.93 -11.67 10.74
C PHE A 134 1.19 -11.03 12.11
N PRO A 135 0.25 -11.18 13.06
CA PRO A 135 0.52 -10.88 14.47
C PRO A 135 1.56 -11.87 15.03
N SER A 136 2.31 -11.43 16.02
CA SER A 136 3.22 -12.26 16.81
C SER A 136 3.11 -11.88 18.29
N ASP A 137 3.58 -12.75 19.19
CA ASP A 137 3.58 -12.45 20.63
C ASP A 137 4.34 -11.17 20.99
N GLU A 138 5.36 -10.83 20.21
CA GLU A 138 6.10 -9.57 20.36
C GLU A 138 5.27 -8.39 19.87
N LYS A 139 4.65 -8.50 18.69
CA LYS A 139 3.79 -7.44 18.12
C LYS A 139 2.53 -7.19 18.96
N ALA A 140 1.99 -8.22 19.61
CA ALA A 140 0.82 -8.11 20.47
C ALA A 140 1.05 -7.21 21.69
N LYS A 141 2.31 -7.08 22.14
CA LYS A 141 2.71 -6.21 23.27
C LYS A 141 2.88 -4.75 22.89
N LEU A 142 2.86 -4.43 21.59
CA LEU A 142 2.93 -3.06 21.11
C LEU A 142 1.63 -2.32 21.46
N PRO A 143 1.69 -0.99 21.72
CA PRO A 143 0.53 -0.21 22.12
C PRO A 143 -0.39 0.13 20.92
N LEU A 144 -0.85 -0.91 20.20
CA LEU A 144 -1.66 -0.79 18.99
C LEU A 144 -3.05 -0.19 19.27
N GLU A 145 -3.51 -0.18 20.52
CA GLU A 145 -4.72 0.51 20.95
C GLU A 145 -4.66 2.03 20.72
N ARG A 146 -3.46 2.60 20.56
CA ARG A 146 -3.24 4.02 20.20
C ARG A 146 -3.55 4.33 18.74
N CYS A 147 -3.60 3.31 17.87
CA CYS A 147 -4.08 3.47 16.51
C CYS A 147 -5.59 3.74 16.51
N MET A 148 -6.07 4.47 15.51
CA MET A 148 -7.44 4.95 15.47
C MET A 148 -8.15 4.43 14.22
N ARG A 149 -9.26 3.72 14.44
CA ARG A 149 -10.17 3.27 13.39
C ARG A 149 -11.44 4.12 13.39
N PHE A 150 -11.80 4.63 12.23
CA PHE A 150 -13.03 5.38 12.00
C PHE A 150 -13.98 4.54 11.17
N LEU A 151 -15.19 4.32 11.69
CA LEU A 151 -16.19 3.48 11.05
C LEU A 151 -17.42 4.31 10.66
N PRO A 152 -18.00 4.08 9.45
CA PRO A 152 -19.14 4.86 8.98
C PRO A 152 -20.35 4.84 9.90
N HIS A 153 -20.62 3.71 10.55
CA HIS A 153 -21.81 3.55 11.39
C HIS A 153 -21.71 4.26 12.75
N HIS A 154 -20.54 4.80 13.12
CA HIS A 154 -20.40 5.55 14.37
C HIS A 154 -20.81 7.01 14.26
N GLN A 155 -20.53 7.64 13.12
CA GLN A 155 -20.68 9.09 12.89
C GLN A 155 -20.89 9.50 11.42
N ASP A 156 -21.42 8.61 10.58
CA ASP A 156 -21.66 8.87 9.15
C ASP A 156 -20.41 9.28 8.36
N THR A 157 -19.24 8.81 8.80
CA THR A 157 -17.94 9.09 8.16
C THR A 157 -17.63 8.06 7.05
N GLY A 158 -16.49 8.20 6.37
CA GLY A 158 -15.90 7.10 5.62
C GLY A 158 -15.17 6.11 6.55
N GLY A 159 -14.65 5.03 5.99
CA GLY A 159 -13.68 4.18 6.65
C GLY A 159 -12.28 4.74 6.55
N PHE A 160 -11.64 4.95 7.70
CA PHE A 160 -10.27 5.42 7.77
C PHE A 160 -9.53 4.75 8.92
N PHE A 161 -8.23 4.62 8.76
CA PHE A 161 -7.30 4.26 9.82
C PHE A 161 -6.19 5.31 9.88
N VAL A 162 -5.84 5.71 11.10
CA VAL A 162 -4.80 6.71 11.36
C VAL A 162 -3.98 6.30 12.57
N CYS A 163 -2.67 6.42 12.48
CA CYS A 163 -1.79 6.41 13.64
C CYS A 163 -0.78 7.56 13.57
N VAL A 164 -0.28 7.97 14.73
CA VAL A 164 0.74 9.01 14.86
C VAL A 164 1.99 8.36 15.46
N LEU A 165 3.08 8.48 14.74
CA LEU A 165 4.39 7.95 15.09
C LEU A 165 5.33 9.10 15.43
N ARG A 166 6.14 8.94 16.47
CA ARG A 166 7.21 9.87 16.83
C ARG A 166 8.55 9.16 16.74
N LYS A 167 9.51 9.77 16.07
CA LYS A 167 10.90 9.30 16.12
C LYS A 167 11.56 9.83 17.38
N VAL A 168 11.95 8.95 18.28
CA VAL A 168 12.54 9.30 19.59
C VAL A 168 14.05 9.09 19.64
N GLY A 169 14.61 8.40 18.65
CA GLY A 169 16.05 8.16 18.56
C GLY A 169 16.53 7.91 17.15
N GLU A 170 17.84 7.70 17.00
CA GLU A 170 18.42 7.30 15.72
C GLU A 170 17.98 5.89 15.33
N LEU A 171 17.69 5.71 14.05
CA LEU A 171 17.18 4.43 13.54
C LEU A 171 18.31 3.40 13.45
N PRO A 172 18.03 2.12 13.75
CA PRO A 172 18.96 1.05 13.45
C PRO A 172 19.14 0.92 11.93
N GLN A 173 20.25 0.32 11.52
CA GLN A 173 20.42 -0.08 10.13
C GLN A 173 19.48 -1.28 9.83
N PHE A 174 18.62 -1.12 8.83
CA PHE A 174 17.76 -2.16 8.27
C PHE A 174 17.63 -1.95 6.77
N ASP A 175 17.31 -2.98 6.02
CA ASP A 175 16.98 -2.86 4.60
C ASP A 175 15.50 -2.54 4.42
N LEU A 176 15.18 -1.71 3.41
CA LEU A 176 13.78 -1.50 3.06
C LEU A 176 13.25 -2.77 2.40
N PRO A 177 12.02 -3.18 2.72
CA PRO A 177 11.42 -4.35 2.10
C PRO A 177 11.33 -4.10 0.59
N GLN A 178 11.84 -5.06 -0.19
CA GLN A 178 11.89 -4.93 -1.63
C GLN A 178 10.53 -5.31 -2.21
N PRO A 179 9.94 -4.50 -3.10
CA PRO A 179 8.77 -4.94 -3.84
C PRO A 179 9.17 -6.16 -4.67
N TYR A 180 8.30 -7.16 -4.71
CA TYR A 180 8.53 -8.37 -5.50
C TYR A 180 8.83 -8.00 -6.96
N ARG A 181 10.06 -8.26 -7.42
CA ARG A 181 10.44 -8.25 -8.83
C ARG A 181 10.40 -9.70 -9.31
N PRO A 182 9.54 -10.08 -10.27
CA PRO A 182 9.69 -11.36 -10.93
C PRO A 182 11.09 -11.40 -11.55
N SER A 183 11.86 -12.44 -11.24
CA SER A 183 13.14 -12.69 -11.90
C SER A 183 12.86 -12.94 -13.38
N MET A 184 13.30 -12.03 -14.25
CA MET A 184 13.47 -12.35 -15.67
C MET A 184 14.74 -13.19 -15.78
N THR A 185 14.63 -14.50 -15.59
CA THR A 185 15.70 -15.42 -15.97
C THR A 185 15.79 -15.45 -17.49
N THR A 186 16.91 -14.94 -18.00
CA THR A 186 17.30 -15.01 -19.40
C THR A 186 17.40 -16.47 -19.84
N GLY A 187 16.39 -16.94 -20.56
CA GLY A 187 16.37 -18.21 -21.28
C GLY A 187 16.07 -17.96 -22.75
N VAL A 188 16.98 -17.29 -23.48
CA VAL A 188 16.92 -17.27 -24.94
C VAL A 188 17.45 -18.61 -25.45
N ARG A 189 16.57 -19.43 -26.01
CA ARG A 189 16.84 -20.30 -27.17
C ARG A 189 15.51 -20.89 -27.66
N GLY A 190 15.08 -20.44 -28.84
CA GLY A 190 13.92 -20.98 -29.55
C GLY A 190 13.32 -19.95 -30.50
N ALA A 191 13.82 -19.91 -31.73
CA ALA A 191 13.31 -19.08 -32.81
C ALA A 191 11.89 -19.52 -33.22
N GLY A 192 10.98 -18.57 -33.41
CA GLY A 192 9.69 -18.79 -34.05
C GLY A 192 8.58 -17.87 -33.53
N CYS A 193 8.16 -16.93 -34.37
CA CYS A 193 7.03 -16.00 -34.20
C CYS A 193 7.25 -14.82 -33.23
N ALA A 194 7.96 -13.80 -33.72
CA ALA A 194 7.87 -12.46 -33.16
C ALA A 194 6.48 -11.88 -33.44
N ARG A 195 5.61 -11.90 -32.44
CA ARG A 195 4.59 -10.86 -32.27
C ARG A 195 5.07 -10.00 -31.11
N THR A 196 5.41 -8.75 -31.38
CA THR A 196 5.59 -7.73 -30.35
C THR A 196 4.26 -7.59 -29.62
N ILE A 197 4.14 -8.29 -28.50
CA ILE A 197 3.09 -8.02 -27.53
C ILE A 197 3.63 -6.83 -26.74
N ASP A 198 3.17 -5.62 -27.06
CA ASP A 198 3.35 -4.49 -26.17
C ASP A 198 2.79 -4.90 -24.80
N ASP A 199 3.69 -5.15 -23.85
CA ASP A 199 3.33 -5.56 -22.49
C ASP A 199 2.71 -4.34 -21.77
N PRO A 200 1.38 -4.30 -21.57
CA PRO A 200 0.72 -3.13 -21.05
C PRO A 200 1.02 -2.93 -19.56
N LEU A 201 1.56 -3.96 -18.88
CA LEU A 201 2.04 -3.85 -17.50
C LEU A 201 3.37 -3.08 -17.44
N ALA A 202 4.20 -3.17 -18.48
CA ALA A 202 5.42 -2.36 -18.61
C ALA A 202 5.08 -0.88 -18.81
N SER A 203 4.02 -0.57 -19.57
CA SER A 203 3.52 0.80 -19.75
C SER A 203 2.93 1.39 -18.46
N ALA A 204 2.12 0.61 -17.72
CA ALA A 204 1.57 1.04 -16.43
C ALA A 204 2.67 1.23 -15.35
N LYS A 205 3.71 0.39 -15.38
CA LYS A 205 4.87 0.51 -14.50
C LYS A 205 5.70 1.76 -14.82
N ALA A 206 5.96 2.04 -16.10
CA ALA A 206 6.66 3.25 -16.52
C ALA A 206 5.88 4.53 -16.11
N ALA A 207 4.55 4.51 -16.20
CA ALA A 207 3.70 5.61 -15.75
C ALA A 207 3.73 5.81 -14.21
N ALA A 208 3.78 4.73 -13.43
CA ALA A 208 3.93 4.81 -11.97
C ALA A 208 5.32 5.32 -11.55
N GLU A 209 6.38 4.88 -12.23
CA GLU A 209 7.74 5.40 -12.03
C GLU A 209 7.85 6.88 -12.41
N ALA A 210 7.17 7.31 -13.48
CA ALA A 210 7.07 8.71 -13.86
C ALA A 210 6.27 9.56 -12.85
N ALA A 211 5.22 9.01 -12.23
CA ALA A 211 4.45 9.69 -11.18
C ALA A 211 5.29 9.89 -9.90
N VAL A 212 6.11 8.90 -9.53
CA VAL A 212 7.06 9.01 -8.42
C VAL A 212 8.11 10.09 -8.73
N ALA A 213 8.69 10.09 -9.92
CA ALA A 213 9.65 11.12 -10.33
C ALA A 213 9.04 12.53 -10.40
N ALA A 214 7.77 12.65 -10.82
CA ALA A 214 7.05 13.92 -10.83
C ALA A 214 6.73 14.43 -9.42
N ALA A 215 6.41 13.52 -8.48
CA ALA A 215 6.23 13.86 -7.07
C ALA A 215 7.56 14.32 -6.43
N GLU A 216 8.67 13.66 -6.72
CA GLU A 216 10.01 14.08 -6.30
C GLU A 216 10.39 15.47 -6.85
N ALA A 217 10.07 15.74 -8.12
CA ALA A 217 10.29 17.05 -8.73
C ALA A 217 9.38 18.15 -8.13
N ALA A 218 8.13 17.83 -7.77
CA ALA A 218 7.22 18.76 -7.10
C ALA A 218 7.71 19.13 -5.69
N VAL A 219 8.27 18.15 -4.96
CA VAL A 219 8.91 18.36 -3.65
C VAL A 219 10.15 19.24 -3.79
N ALA A 220 10.97 19.03 -4.83
CA ALA A 220 12.13 19.87 -5.12
C ALA A 220 11.77 21.31 -5.51
N ALA A 221 10.70 21.52 -6.30
CA ALA A 221 10.21 22.85 -6.67
C ALA A 221 9.50 23.58 -5.51
N GLY A 222 8.85 22.85 -4.61
CA GLY A 222 8.30 23.41 -3.37
C GLY A 222 9.38 23.94 -2.42
N ALA A 223 10.56 23.30 -2.41
CA ALA A 223 11.70 23.72 -1.59
C ALA A 223 12.34 25.05 -2.05
N THR A 224 12.12 25.49 -3.29
CA THR A 224 12.64 26.76 -3.81
C THR A 224 11.64 27.92 -3.70
N GLY A 225 10.43 27.68 -3.17
CA GLY A 225 9.41 28.72 -2.93
C GLY A 225 8.61 29.15 -4.16
N ASP A 226 8.77 28.50 -5.31
CA ASP A 226 7.97 28.79 -6.52
C ASP A 226 6.65 28.01 -6.50
N ALA A 227 5.63 28.63 -5.90
CA ALA A 227 4.27 28.09 -5.81
C ALA A 227 3.64 27.79 -7.19
N GLY A 228 4.06 28.48 -8.25
CA GLY A 228 3.56 28.26 -9.61
C GLY A 228 4.19 27.04 -10.29
N ALA A 229 5.44 26.70 -9.94
CA ALA A 229 6.10 25.47 -10.38
C ALA A 229 5.56 24.25 -9.62
N ALA A 230 5.34 24.37 -8.31
CA ALA A 230 4.79 23.30 -7.48
C ALA A 230 3.36 22.90 -7.89
N ALA A 231 2.50 23.88 -8.20
CA ALA A 231 1.15 23.63 -8.70
C ALA A 231 1.14 22.91 -10.06
N ARG A 232 2.02 23.32 -10.98
CA ARG A 232 2.17 22.67 -12.29
C ARG A 232 2.71 21.24 -12.17
N ALA A 233 3.68 21.01 -11.30
CA ALA A 233 4.21 19.66 -11.06
C ALA A 233 3.19 18.73 -10.38
N SER A 234 2.39 19.25 -9.44
CA SER A 234 1.29 18.51 -8.81
C SER A 234 0.19 18.14 -9.82
N GLN A 235 -0.16 19.07 -10.71
CA GLN A 235 -1.11 18.81 -11.80
C GLN A 235 -0.57 17.77 -12.78
N THR A 236 0.72 17.83 -13.15
CA THR A 236 1.38 16.81 -13.98
C THR A 236 1.38 15.43 -13.31
N ALA A 237 1.61 15.36 -11.99
CA ALA A 237 1.56 14.11 -11.23
C ALA A 237 0.14 13.52 -11.18
N GLN A 238 -0.89 14.35 -11.03
CA GLN A 238 -2.30 13.93 -11.10
C GLN A 238 -2.69 13.41 -12.49
N VAL A 239 -2.23 14.06 -13.56
CA VAL A 239 -2.48 13.60 -14.94
C VAL A 239 -1.76 12.29 -15.21
N ALA A 240 -0.49 12.15 -14.83
CA ALA A 240 0.27 10.91 -14.98
C ALA A 240 -0.35 9.73 -14.19
N ALA A 241 -0.87 10.00 -12.98
CA ALA A 241 -1.61 9.01 -12.20
C ALA A 241 -2.93 8.61 -12.89
N GLY A 242 -3.64 9.56 -13.49
CA GLY A 242 -4.83 9.31 -14.30
C GLY A 242 -4.55 8.44 -15.52
N ASP A 243 -3.47 8.73 -16.25
CA ASP A 243 -3.05 7.96 -17.43
C ASP A 243 -2.61 6.54 -17.05
N ALA A 244 -1.94 6.37 -15.90
CA ALA A 244 -1.57 5.04 -15.38
C ALA A 244 -2.81 4.19 -15.05
N VAL A 245 -3.85 4.81 -14.47
CA VAL A 245 -5.12 4.14 -14.19
C VAL A 245 -5.83 3.77 -15.50
N ALA A 246 -5.88 4.66 -16.48
CA ALA A 246 -6.50 4.41 -17.77
C ALA A 246 -5.80 3.27 -18.55
N ALA A 247 -4.46 3.23 -18.54
CA ALA A 247 -3.68 2.15 -19.14
C ALA A 247 -3.95 0.80 -18.47
N LEU A 248 -4.07 0.78 -17.14
CA LEU A 248 -4.39 -0.43 -16.38
C LEU A 248 -5.82 -0.93 -16.68
N GLU A 249 -6.78 -0.02 -16.88
CA GLU A 249 -8.16 -0.38 -17.26
C GLU A 249 -8.24 -0.91 -18.70
N ALA A 250 -7.51 -0.30 -19.64
CA ALA A 250 -7.42 -0.79 -21.01
C ALA A 250 -6.82 -2.22 -21.06
N HIS A 251 -5.79 -2.50 -20.25
CA HIS A 251 -5.20 -3.83 -20.11
C HIS A 251 -6.21 -4.86 -19.57
N LYS A 252 -6.94 -4.51 -18.51
CA LYS A 252 -7.98 -5.38 -17.93
C LYS A 252 -9.10 -5.68 -18.94
N LYS A 253 -9.46 -4.70 -19.78
CA LYS A 253 -10.46 -4.88 -20.84
C LYS A 253 -9.96 -5.82 -21.95
N ALA A 254 -8.68 -5.71 -22.34
CA ALA A 254 -8.06 -6.62 -23.32
C ALA A 254 -7.99 -8.06 -22.80
N GLN A 255 -7.63 -8.27 -21.52
CA GLN A 255 -7.59 -9.61 -20.92
C GLN A 255 -8.97 -10.26 -20.83
N ARG A 256 -10.03 -9.50 -20.53
CA ARG A 256 -11.41 -10.01 -20.53
C ARG A 256 -11.88 -10.45 -21.92
N LYS A 257 -11.46 -9.74 -22.97
CA LYS A 257 -11.79 -10.09 -24.36
C LYS A 257 -11.06 -11.36 -24.82
N ALA A 258 -9.81 -11.55 -24.41
CA ALA A 258 -9.05 -12.78 -24.68
C ALA A 258 -9.61 -14.00 -23.92
N ALA A 259 -10.03 -13.81 -22.67
CA ALA A 259 -10.65 -14.89 -21.87
C ALA A 259 -12.03 -15.31 -22.40
N GLY A 260 -12.81 -14.40 -23.00
CA GLY A 260 -14.11 -14.71 -23.59
C GLY A 260 -14.05 -15.38 -24.97
N GLN A 261 -12.91 -15.35 -25.65
CA GLN A 261 -12.71 -16.09 -26.91
C GLN A 261 -12.29 -17.55 -26.67
N ALA A 262 -11.56 -17.82 -25.58
CA ALA A 262 -11.16 -19.19 -25.22
C ALA A 262 -12.33 -20.08 -24.78
N THR A 263 -13.42 -19.51 -24.27
CA THR A 263 -14.62 -20.27 -23.84
C THR A 263 -15.57 -20.63 -24.99
N ALA A 264 -15.31 -20.17 -26.21
CA ALA A 264 -16.16 -20.43 -27.38
C ALA A 264 -15.65 -21.57 -28.27
N GLU A 265 -14.44 -22.08 -28.05
CA GLU A 265 -13.84 -23.14 -28.88
C GLU A 265 -13.95 -24.56 -28.29
N ASP A 266 -14.35 -24.72 -27.02
CA ASP A 266 -14.47 -26.02 -26.33
C ASP A 266 -15.93 -26.58 -26.28
N GLY A 267 -16.82 -26.07 -27.14
CA GLY A 267 -18.27 -26.33 -27.05
C GLY A 267 -18.88 -27.31 -28.06
N ASP A 268 -18.10 -27.91 -28.97
CA ASP A 268 -18.62 -28.79 -30.03
C ASP A 268 -17.76 -30.05 -30.20
N GLU A 269 -17.92 -31.05 -29.33
CA GLU A 269 -17.62 -32.47 -29.65
C GLU A 269 -18.15 -33.41 -28.55
N GLU A 270 -19.47 -33.66 -28.52
CA GLU A 270 -20.04 -34.94 -28.08
C GLU A 270 -21.41 -35.11 -28.77
N GLY A 271 -21.42 -35.90 -29.84
CA GLY A 271 -22.58 -36.30 -30.65
C GLY A 271 -22.26 -37.55 -31.45
#